data_AF-A0A2K1QP97-F1
#
_entry.id   AF-A0A2K1QP97-F1
#
_cell.length_a   1.000
_cell.length_b   1.000
_cell.length_c   1.000
_cell.angle_alpha   90.00
_cell.angle_beta   90.00
_cell.angle_gamma   90.00
#
_symmetry.space_group_name_H-M   'P 1'
#
loop_
_entity.id
_entity.type
_entity.pdbx_description
1 polymer ?
#
loop_
_entity_poly.entity_id
_entity_poly.type
_entity_poly.pdbx_seq_one_letter_code
_entity_poly.pdbx_strand_id
1 'polypeptide(L)'
;MPSSSTFFKVIIASGQLKTAPYIYATRVNLSSNTAIMSDDEERVTMPFKFVTGFDARFPNQNQTKHCWQNYVDYHKCVLAKGEDFKPCRQFFLAYRSLCPSAWAQRWDDQREAGTFPVRLDQ
;
A
#
# COMPACT_ATOMS: atom_id res chain seq x y z
N MET A 1 37.92 -24.42 -18.63
CA MET A 1 37.05 -25.59 -18.89
C MET A 1 36.62 -26.13 -17.52
N PRO A 2 35.31 -26.19 -17.20
CA PRO A 2 34.84 -26.72 -15.93
C PRO A 2 34.81 -28.26 -15.91
N SER A 3 34.88 -28.85 -14.72
CA SER A 3 34.72 -30.29 -14.52
C SER A 3 33.34 -30.59 -13.94
N SER A 4 32.61 -31.51 -14.58
CA SER A 4 31.49 -32.26 -13.97
C SER A 4 32.06 -33.22 -12.90
N SER A 5 31.34 -33.79 -11.93
CA SER A 5 29.92 -33.83 -11.53
C SER A 5 29.89 -34.35 -10.04
N THR A 6 28.83 -34.64 -9.29
CA THR A 6 27.37 -34.83 -9.52
C THR A 6 26.62 -34.60 -8.18
N PHE A 7 25.30 -34.82 -8.16
CA PHE A 7 24.52 -35.31 -7.00
C PHE A 7 24.21 -34.39 -5.82
N PHE A 8 23.18 -33.58 -6.06
CA PHE A 8 22.14 -33.21 -5.10
C PHE A 8 21.71 -34.39 -4.19
N LYS A 9 21.82 -34.26 -2.85
CA LYS A 9 21.02 -35.07 -1.91
C LYS A 9 20.81 -34.34 -0.58
N VAL A 10 19.53 -34.18 -0.23
CA VAL A 10 19.02 -33.43 0.93
C VAL A 10 19.37 -34.15 2.24
N ILE A 11 19.60 -33.38 3.30
CA ILE A 11 19.96 -33.85 4.65
C ILE A 11 18.71 -33.93 5.54
N ILE A 12 18.77 -34.76 6.58
CA ILE A 12 17.82 -34.91 7.70
C ILE A 12 16.54 -35.70 7.38
N ALA A 13 16.37 -36.81 8.11
CA ALA A 13 15.14 -37.59 8.20
C ALA A 13 14.98 -38.12 9.64
N SER A 14 14.74 -37.21 10.60
CA SER A 14 14.50 -37.55 12.01
C SER A 14 13.79 -36.42 12.75
N GLY A 15 12.84 -36.79 13.62
CA GLY A 15 12.28 -35.91 14.66
C GLY A 15 11.12 -34.99 14.25
N GLN A 16 9.89 -35.43 14.49
CA GLN A 16 8.81 -34.49 14.84
C GLN A 16 9.10 -33.86 16.21
N LEU A 17 8.77 -32.58 16.41
CA LEU A 17 7.88 -32.16 17.50
C LEU A 17 7.32 -30.74 17.27
N LYS A 18 6.11 -30.52 17.80
CA LYS A 18 5.23 -29.39 17.46
C LYS A 18 5.37 -28.24 18.47
N THR A 19 5.32 -26.99 18.00
CA THR A 19 4.77 -25.85 18.76
C THR A 19 4.16 -24.84 17.80
N ALA A 20 2.93 -24.38 18.05
CA ALA A 20 2.19 -23.45 17.19
C ALA A 20 2.23 -21.99 17.72
N PRO A 21 1.91 -20.97 16.89
CA PRO A 21 1.98 -19.55 17.25
C PRO A 21 0.72 -19.01 17.97
N TYR A 22 0.64 -17.68 18.09
CA TYR A 22 -0.50 -16.83 18.46
C TYR A 22 -0.58 -16.38 19.93
N ILE A 23 -0.75 -15.06 20.13
CA ILE A 23 -0.96 -14.41 21.43
C ILE A 23 -2.14 -13.43 21.28
N TYR A 24 -3.34 -13.86 21.67
CA TYR A 24 -4.50 -12.99 21.83
C TYR A 24 -4.97 -13.04 23.29
N ALA A 25 -5.23 -11.89 23.89
CA ALA A 25 -5.43 -11.76 25.32
C ALA A 25 -6.90 -11.97 25.74
N THR A 26 -7.24 -13.19 26.17
CA THR A 26 -8.48 -13.45 26.89
C THR A 26 -8.36 -13.03 28.36
N ARG A 27 -9.26 -12.15 28.84
CA ARG A 27 -9.49 -12.00 30.29
C ARG A 27 -10.39 -13.13 30.79
N VAL A 28 -9.80 -14.30 31.00
CA VAL A 28 -10.29 -15.26 32.01
C VAL A 28 -9.23 -15.33 33.09
N ASN A 29 -9.60 -15.07 34.34
CA ASN A 29 -8.60 -14.97 35.41
C ASN A 29 -8.24 -16.36 35.94
N LEU A 30 -7.24 -17.01 35.32
CA LEU A 30 -6.02 -17.53 35.96
C LEU A 30 -5.36 -18.67 35.17
N SER A 31 -4.12 -18.41 34.72
CA SER A 31 -3.06 -19.37 34.37
C SER A 31 -3.14 -20.20 33.08
N SER A 32 -1.94 -20.33 32.46
CA SER A 32 -1.48 -21.39 31.53
C SER A 32 -1.98 -21.38 30.08
N ASN A 33 -1.05 -21.09 29.17
CA ASN A 33 -1.23 -21.07 27.72
C ASN A 33 -1.49 -22.47 27.12
N THR A 34 -2.39 -22.56 26.14
CA THR A 34 -2.28 -23.52 25.02
C THR A 34 -2.69 -22.82 23.72
N ALA A 35 -1.78 -22.80 22.75
CA ALA A 35 -2.03 -22.23 21.44
C ALA A 35 -2.79 -23.20 20.52
N ILE A 36 -3.84 -22.71 19.87
CA ILE A 36 -4.50 -23.37 18.74
C ILE A 36 -4.57 -22.33 17.61
N MET A 37 -3.76 -22.54 16.57
CA MET A 37 -4.01 -21.93 15.26
C MET A 37 -4.69 -22.98 14.38
N SER A 38 -5.82 -22.61 13.81
CA SER A 38 -6.52 -23.34 12.75
C SER A 38 -6.19 -22.67 11.42
N ASP A 39 -5.44 -23.35 10.55
CA ASP A 39 -4.91 -22.79 9.29
C ASP A 39 -5.96 -22.70 8.16
N ASP A 40 -7.20 -22.36 8.51
CA ASP A 40 -8.37 -22.22 7.63
C ASP A 40 -8.93 -20.78 7.61
N GLU A 41 -8.09 -19.77 7.87
CA GLU A 41 -8.41 -18.41 7.41
C GLU A 41 -8.22 -18.37 5.89
N GLU A 42 -9.33 -18.47 5.15
CA GLU A 42 -9.35 -18.34 3.70
C GLU A 42 -8.55 -17.10 3.29
N ARG A 43 -7.55 -17.27 2.43
CA ARG A 43 -6.74 -16.16 1.92
C ARG A 43 -7.62 -15.29 1.01
N VAL A 44 -8.39 -14.37 1.60
CA VAL A 44 -9.28 -13.46 0.89
C VAL A 44 -8.44 -12.56 -0.03
N THR A 45 -8.28 -12.99 -1.28
CA THR A 45 -7.64 -12.19 -2.33
C THR A 45 -8.60 -11.10 -2.78
N MET A 46 -8.74 -10.07 -1.93
CA MET A 46 -9.45 -8.84 -2.26
C MET A 46 -8.93 -8.36 -3.63
N PRO A 47 -9.77 -8.31 -4.68
CA PRO A 47 -9.30 -8.07 -6.02
C PRO A 47 -8.66 -6.68 -6.09
N PHE A 48 -7.44 -6.59 -6.64
CA PHE A 48 -6.72 -5.32 -6.78
C PHE A 48 -7.44 -4.42 -7.81
N LYS A 49 -8.43 -3.68 -7.32
CA LYS A 49 -9.22 -2.74 -8.12
C LYS A 49 -8.36 -1.51 -8.37
N PHE A 50 -7.76 -1.45 -9.56
CA PHE A 50 -7.13 -0.24 -10.06
C PHE A 50 -8.19 0.88 -10.12
N VAL A 51 -8.01 1.94 -9.32
CA VAL A 51 -9.03 2.98 -9.11
C VAL A 51 -8.98 4.06 -10.19
N THR A 52 -7.85 4.17 -10.88
CA THR A 52 -7.58 5.12 -11.95
C THR A 52 -7.97 4.54 -13.31
N GLY A 53 -8.93 5.20 -13.97
CA GLY A 53 -9.22 4.93 -15.37
C GLY A 53 -8.13 5.49 -16.30
N PHE A 54 -8.21 5.14 -17.58
CA PHE A 54 -7.48 5.85 -18.62
C PHE A 54 -8.01 7.29 -18.74
N ASP A 55 -7.15 8.28 -18.51
CA ASP A 55 -7.47 9.69 -18.71
C ASP A 55 -7.03 10.13 -20.12
N ALA A 56 -7.99 10.45 -20.97
CA ALA A 56 -7.74 10.91 -22.35
C ALA A 56 -6.97 12.24 -22.44
N ARG A 57 -6.83 13.00 -21.34
CA ARG A 57 -5.93 14.17 -21.25
C ARG A 57 -4.46 13.76 -21.26
N PHE A 58 -4.14 12.53 -20.86
CA PHE A 58 -2.78 12.03 -20.67
C PHE A 58 -2.55 10.69 -21.41
N PRO A 59 -2.68 10.66 -22.75
CA PRO A 59 -2.57 9.41 -23.54
C PRO A 59 -1.14 8.86 -23.62
N ASN A 60 -0.13 9.66 -23.24
CA ASN A 60 1.28 9.29 -23.32
C ASN A 60 1.68 8.37 -22.16
N GLN A 61 2.60 7.43 -22.40
CA GLN A 61 3.13 6.51 -21.37
C GLN A 61 3.76 7.24 -20.16
N ASN A 62 4.26 8.48 -20.33
CA ASN A 62 4.78 9.28 -19.23
C ASN A 62 3.65 9.95 -18.43
N GLN A 63 3.19 9.27 -17.38
CA GLN A 63 2.11 9.72 -16.50
C GLN A 63 2.51 10.78 -15.45
N THR A 64 3.74 11.35 -15.52
CA THR A 64 4.21 12.41 -14.59
C THR A 64 3.23 13.58 -14.45
N LYS A 65 2.68 14.05 -15.58
CA LYS A 65 1.69 15.16 -15.57
C LYS A 65 0.33 14.73 -14.99
N HIS A 66 -0.07 13.46 -15.19
CA HIS A 66 -1.31 12.92 -14.63
C HIS A 66 -1.22 12.78 -13.10
N CYS A 67 -0.10 12.29 -12.58
CA CYS A 67 0.22 12.29 -11.15
C CYS A 67 0.14 13.71 -10.55
N TRP A 68 0.92 14.65 -11.10
CA TRP A 68 0.97 16.04 -10.61
C TRP A 68 -0.40 16.72 -10.61
N GLN A 69 -1.18 16.55 -11.67
CA GLN A 69 -2.50 17.17 -11.77
C GLN A 69 -3.47 16.63 -10.72
N ASN A 70 -3.53 15.31 -10.51
CA ASN A 70 -4.40 14.73 -9.46
C ASN A 70 -4.01 15.19 -8.04
N TYR A 71 -2.72 15.37 -7.75
CA TYR A 71 -2.26 15.88 -6.46
C TYR A 71 -2.73 17.33 -6.23
N VAL A 72 -2.54 18.21 -7.22
CA VAL A 72 -3.02 19.60 -7.17
C VAL A 72 -4.55 19.66 -7.08
N ASP A 73 -5.25 18.88 -7.91
CA ASP A 73 -6.73 18.85 -7.97
C ASP A 73 -7.32 18.33 -6.64
N TYR A 74 -6.70 17.35 -5.98
CA TYR A 74 -7.10 16.88 -4.65
C TYR A 74 -7.04 18.00 -3.61
N HIS A 75 -5.91 18.70 -3.48
CA HIS A 75 -5.75 19.73 -2.45
C HIS A 75 -6.62 20.98 -2.72
N LYS A 76 -6.80 21.37 -3.99
CA LYS A 76 -7.80 22.38 -4.37
C LYS A 76 -9.22 21.96 -3.97
N CYS A 77 -9.58 20.71 -4.23
CA CYS A 77 -10.89 20.17 -3.89
C CYS A 77 -11.15 20.18 -2.38
N VAL A 78 -10.16 19.77 -1.56
CA VAL A 78 -10.23 19.82 -0.09
C VAL A 78 -10.38 21.25 0.42
N LEU A 79 -9.59 22.22 -0.05
CA LEU A 79 -9.71 23.62 0.38
C LEU A 79 -11.05 24.25 -0.02
N ALA A 80 -11.57 23.93 -1.21
CA ALA A 80 -12.79 24.53 -1.75
C ALA A 80 -14.11 23.85 -1.30
N LYS A 81 -14.07 22.63 -0.75
CA LYS A 81 -15.25 21.82 -0.43
C LYS A 81 -15.18 21.02 0.89
N GLY A 82 -14.04 20.94 1.54
CA GLY A 82 -13.80 20.08 2.70
C GLY A 82 -13.52 18.61 2.32
N GLU A 83 -12.97 17.85 3.26
CA GLU A 83 -12.52 16.47 3.03
C GLU A 83 -13.67 15.47 2.79
N ASP A 84 -14.86 15.75 3.34
CA ASP A 84 -16.07 14.92 3.18
C ASP A 84 -16.64 14.91 1.76
N PHE A 85 -16.21 15.82 0.88
CA PHE A 85 -16.75 15.92 -0.47
C PHE A 85 -16.33 14.71 -1.32
N LYS A 86 -17.26 13.77 -1.52
CA LYS A 86 -17.03 12.46 -2.15
C LYS A 86 -16.20 12.51 -3.45
N PRO A 87 -16.36 13.49 -4.38
CA PRO A 87 -15.49 13.61 -5.55
C PRO A 87 -13.99 13.85 -5.25
N CYS A 88 -13.62 14.54 -4.16
CA CYS A 88 -12.21 14.74 -3.80
C CYS A 88 -11.50 13.40 -3.54
N ARG A 89 -12.24 12.38 -3.06
CA ARG A 89 -11.71 11.03 -2.84
C ARG A 89 -11.23 10.36 -4.13
N GLN A 90 -11.78 10.71 -5.29
CA GLN A 90 -11.30 10.17 -6.57
C GLN A 90 -9.89 10.69 -6.89
N PHE A 91 -9.65 11.99 -6.70
CA PHE A 91 -8.31 12.57 -6.88
C PHE A 91 -7.31 12.02 -5.86
N PHE A 92 -7.72 11.80 -4.60
CA PHE A 92 -6.90 11.15 -3.57
C PHE A 92 -6.43 9.76 -3.97
N LEU A 93 -7.36 8.89 -4.40
CA LEU A 93 -7.03 7.54 -4.84
C LEU A 93 -6.24 7.54 -6.16
N ALA A 94 -6.40 8.58 -6.99
CA ALA A 94 -5.65 8.74 -8.22
C ALA A 94 -4.19 9.14 -7.99
N TYR A 95 -3.90 10.21 -7.24
CA TYR A 95 -2.50 10.59 -7.00
C TYR A 95 -1.76 9.51 -6.19
N ARG A 96 -2.42 8.84 -5.24
CA ARG A 96 -1.80 7.73 -4.47
C ARG A 96 -1.53 6.44 -5.28
N SER A 97 -2.12 6.28 -6.46
CA SER A 97 -1.82 5.15 -7.36
C SER A 97 -0.89 5.51 -8.52
N LEU A 98 -0.82 6.79 -8.90
CA LEU A 98 0.00 7.29 -10.01
C LEU A 98 1.34 7.89 -9.59
N CYS A 99 1.45 8.45 -8.39
CA CYS A 99 2.64 9.16 -7.93
C CYS A 99 3.61 8.27 -7.14
N PRO A 100 4.93 8.39 -7.35
CA PRO A 100 5.93 7.91 -6.41
C PRO A 100 5.71 8.55 -5.02
N SER A 101 5.80 7.75 -3.96
CA SER A 101 5.59 8.23 -2.57
C SER A 101 6.53 9.39 -2.20
N ALA A 102 7.80 9.30 -2.59
CA ALA A 102 8.81 10.33 -2.36
C ALA A 102 8.53 11.67 -3.08
N TRP A 103 7.69 11.68 -4.13
CA TRP A 103 7.24 12.93 -4.76
C TRP A 103 6.11 13.56 -3.96
N ALA A 104 5.11 12.77 -3.55
CA ALA A 104 4.02 13.25 -2.69
C ALA A 104 4.57 13.85 -1.39
N GLN A 105 5.43 13.11 -0.67
CA GLN A 105 6.08 13.58 0.56
C GLN A 105 6.80 14.91 0.36
N ARG A 106 7.65 15.04 -0.67
CA ARG A 106 8.35 16.29 -0.97
C ARG A 106 7.41 17.46 -1.29
N TRP A 107 6.26 17.18 -1.88
CA TRP A 107 5.25 18.21 -2.14
C TRP A 107 4.43 18.54 -0.89
N ASP A 108 4.22 17.59 0.02
CA ASP A 108 3.60 17.79 1.32
C ASP A 108 4.51 18.71 2.18
N ASP A 109 5.82 18.39 2.28
CA ASP A 109 6.85 19.24 2.91
C ASP A 109 6.81 20.68 2.37
N GLN A 110 6.66 20.83 1.04
CA GLN A 110 6.59 22.14 0.38
C GLN A 110 5.30 22.90 0.66
N ARG A 111 4.16 22.21 0.87
CA ARG A 111 2.90 22.84 1.28
C ARG A 111 2.98 23.30 2.74
N GLU A 112 3.51 22.47 3.63
CA GLU A 112 3.70 22.83 5.05
C GLU A 112 4.70 23.98 5.23
N ALA A 113 5.79 24.00 4.45
CA ALA A 113 6.75 25.10 4.40
C ALA A 113 6.28 26.32 3.58
N GLY A 114 5.02 26.37 3.11
CA GLY A 114 4.47 27.49 2.34
C GLY A 114 5.18 27.80 1.01
N THR A 115 6.05 26.92 0.54
CA THR A 115 6.96 27.12 -0.61
C THR A 115 6.49 26.33 -1.86
N PHE A 116 5.22 25.89 -1.86
CA PHE A 116 4.64 25.12 -2.95
C PHE A 116 4.39 26.00 -4.19
N PRO A 117 4.83 25.60 -5.41
CA PRO A 117 4.88 26.49 -6.59
C PRO A 117 3.52 26.73 -7.27
N VAL A 118 2.41 26.27 -6.71
CA VAL A 118 1.05 26.43 -7.27
C VAL A 118 0.11 26.97 -6.22
N ARG A 119 -0.65 28.01 -6.57
CA ARG A 119 -1.74 28.52 -5.73
C ARG A 119 -2.91 27.52 -5.70
N LEU A 120 -3.27 27.09 -4.49
CA LEU A 120 -4.33 26.13 -4.24
C LEU A 120 -5.69 26.81 -3.93
N ASP A 121 -5.66 28.11 -3.62
CA ASP A 121 -6.83 28.92 -3.21
C ASP A 121 -7.56 29.56 -4.42
N GLN A 122 -7.56 28.88 -5.57
CA GLN A 122 -8.11 29.35 -6.84
C GLN A 122 -8.64 28.19 -7.69
#